data_AF-A0A973N0U6-F1
#
_entry.id   AF-A0A973N0U6-F1
#
_cell.length_a   1.000
_cell.length_b   1.000
_cell.length_c   1.000
_cell.angle_alpha   90.00
_cell.angle_beta   90.00
_cell.angle_gamma   90.00
#
_symmetry.space_group_name_H-M   'P 1'
#
loop_
_entity.id
_entity.type
_entity.pdbx_description
1 polymer ?
#
loop_
_entity_poly.entity_id
_entity_poly.type
_entity_poly.pdbx_seq_one_letter_code
_entity_poly.pdbx_strand_id
1 'polypeptide(L)' 'MIPWEKLDTAKIPGSDEELRLMRRGKEFSIKLGTNELMNNRLSGSEAALARLAAKQIEAVAKPVVLIGGLGMGFTLRAA' A
#
# COMPACT_ATOMS: atom_id res chain seq x y z
N MET A 1 19.04 -16.14 -8.87
CA MET A 1 17.78 -15.37 -9.00
C MET A 1 16.95 -15.65 -7.75
N ILE A 2 16.45 -14.63 -7.05
CA ILE A 2 15.57 -14.88 -5.88
C ILE A 2 14.15 -15.16 -6.43
N PRO A 3 13.54 -16.31 -6.13
CA PRO A 3 12.20 -16.63 -6.60
C PRO A 3 11.14 -15.76 -5.92
N TRP A 4 9.97 -15.67 -6.56
CA TRP A 4 8.78 -15.11 -5.91
C TRP A 4 8.14 -16.15 -5.00
N GLU A 5 7.82 -15.74 -3.79
CA GLU A 5 7.07 -16.48 -2.79
C GLU A 5 5.69 -15.84 -2.65
N LYS A 6 4.62 -16.64 -2.71
CA LYS A 6 3.27 -16.16 -2.38
C LYS A 6 3.12 -16.21 -0.86
N LEU A 7 2.96 -15.06 -0.23
CA LEU A 7 2.76 -14.96 1.21
C LEU A 7 1.28 -15.09 1.59
N ASP A 8 0.39 -14.48 0.81
CA ASP A 8 -1.04 -14.48 1.11
C ASP A 8 -1.90 -14.22 -0.14
N THR A 9 -3.20 -14.48 -0.03
CA THR A 9 -4.20 -14.22 -1.06
C THR A 9 -5.51 -13.71 -0.47
N ALA A 10 -6.20 -12.84 -1.20
CA ALA A 10 -7.52 -12.36 -0.85
C ALA A 10 -8.44 -12.39 -2.07
N LYS A 11 -9.67 -12.90 -1.89
CA LYS A 11 -10.69 -12.93 -2.94
C LYS A 11 -11.17 -11.51 -3.23
N ILE A 12 -11.38 -11.21 -4.51
CA ILE A 12 -12.02 -9.95 -4.91
C ILE A 12 -13.54 -10.17 -4.90
N PRO A 13 -14.32 -9.38 -4.13
CA PRO A 13 -15.77 -9.51 -4.12
C PRO A 13 -16.36 -9.38 -5.53
N GLY A 14 -17.15 -10.36 -5.96
CA GLY A 14 -17.79 -10.37 -7.28
C GLY A 14 -16.88 -10.72 -8.45
N SER A 15 -15.68 -11.25 -8.21
CA SER A 15 -14.76 -11.73 -9.25
C SER A 15 -14.22 -13.12 -8.90
N ASP A 16 -13.85 -13.89 -9.92
CA ASP A 16 -13.11 -15.15 -9.77
C ASP A 16 -11.60 -14.93 -9.59
N GLU A 17 -11.14 -13.68 -9.68
CA GLU A 17 -9.75 -13.31 -9.46
C GLU A 17 -9.39 -13.11 -7.98
N GLU A 18 -8.10 -13.24 -7.69
CA GLU A 18 -7.54 -13.04 -6.36
C GLU A 18 -6.44 -11.98 -6.37
N LEU A 19 -6.42 -11.17 -5.31
CA LEU A 19 -5.26 -10.35 -4.94
C LEU A 19 -4.22 -11.24 -4.28
N ARG A 20 -2.96 -11.07 -4.65
CA ARG A 20 -1.86 -11.88 -4.12
C ARG A 20 -0.79 -11.00 -3.51
N LEU A 21 -0.39 -11.31 -2.28
CA LEU A 21 0.79 -10.73 -1.66
C LEU A 21 1.99 -11.62 -1.99
N MET A 22 2.94 -11.06 -2.72
CA MET A 22 4.13 -11.75 -3.20
C MET A 22 5.39 -11.15 -2.57
N ARG A 23 6.38 -11.97 -2.28
CA ARG A 23 7.69 -11.55 -1.75
C ARG A 23 8.83 -12.07 -2.60
N ARG A 24 9.88 -11.27 -2.76
CA ARG A 24 11.15 -11.67 -3.35
C ARG A 24 12.30 -11.02 -2.58
N GLY A 25 12.95 -11.78 -1.70
CA GLY A 25 13.99 -11.24 -0.82
C GLY A 25 13.42 -10.21 0.14
N LYS A 26 13.69 -8.92 -0.09
CA LYS A 26 13.15 -7.77 0.67
C LYS A 26 12.03 -7.04 -0.07
N GLU A 27 11.73 -7.43 -1.31
CA GLU A 27 10.66 -6.82 -2.11
C GLU A 27 9.33 -7.48 -1.77
N PHE A 28 8.29 -6.66 -1.62
CA PHE A 28 6.90 -7.07 -1.45
C PHE A 28 6.07 -6.43 -2.55
N SER A 29 5.10 -7.18 -3.08
CA SER A 29 4.28 -6.77 -4.22
C SER A 29 2.86 -7.29 -4.05
N ILE A 30 1.87 -6.41 -4.18
CA ILE A 30 0.45 -6.78 -4.26
C ILE A 30 0.11 -6.87 -5.75
N LYS A 31 -0.41 -8.03 -6.17
CA LYS A 31 -0.67 -8.33 -7.59
C LYS A 31 -2.10 -8.77 -7.84
N LEU A 32 -2.60 -8.43 -9.03
CA LEU A 32 -3.83 -8.95 -9.62
C LEU A 32 -3.48 -9.62 -10.95
N GLY A 33 -3.65 -10.94 -11.03
CA GLY A 33 -3.13 -11.69 -12.18
C GLY A 33 -1.65 -11.37 -12.42
N THR A 34 -1.26 -11.09 -13.66
CA THR A 34 0.13 -10.72 -13.99
C THR A 34 0.48 -9.27 -13.63
N ASN A 35 -0.49 -8.44 -13.25
CA ASN A 35 -0.31 -7.01 -13.01
C ASN A 35 0.16 -6.74 -11.57
N GLU A 36 1.20 -5.92 -11.42
CA GLU A 36 1.60 -5.36 -10.14
C GLU A 36 0.77 -4.10 -9.86
N LEU A 37 0.09 -4.07 -8.71
CA LEU A 37 -0.70 -2.92 -8.28
C LEU A 37 0.13 -1.96 -7.43
N MET A 38 0.84 -2.51 -6.44
CA MET A 38 1.70 -1.74 -5.54
C MET A 38 2.89 -2.60 -5.09
N ASN A 39 4.02 -1.95 -4.81
CA ASN A 39 5.20 -2.61 -4.24
C ASN A 39 5.82 -1.77 -3.13
N ASN A 40 6.79 -2.33 -2.42
CA ASN A 40 7.47 -1.63 -1.33
C ASN A 40 8.73 -0.84 -1.73
N ARG A 41 9.00 -0.68 -3.02
CA ARG A 41 10.18 0.04 -3.54
C ARG A 41 9.86 1.48 -3.89
N LEU A 42 8.65 1.75 -4.36
CA LEU A 42 8.19 3.08 -4.76
C LEU A 42 7.06 3.51 -3.83
N SER A 43 7.25 4.64 -3.13
CA SER A 43 6.28 5.17 -2.17
C SER A 43 6.29 6.71 -2.11
N GLY A 44 6.87 7.36 -3.12
CA GLY A 44 7.17 8.80 -3.08
C GLY A 44 5.91 9.65 -3.07
N SER A 45 4.94 9.32 -3.92
CA SER A 45 3.64 9.98 -4.01
C SER A 45 2.84 9.88 -2.71
N GLU A 46 2.81 8.70 -2.10
CA GLU A 46 2.09 8.39 -0.88
C GLU A 46 2.64 9.19 0.30
N ALA A 47 3.97 9.23 0.41
CA ALA A 47 4.65 10.01 1.44
C ALA A 47 4.47 11.52 1.22
N ALA A 48 4.52 12.00 -0.03
CA ALA A 48 4.26 13.40 -0.35
C ALA A 48 2.83 13.80 -0.02
N LEU A 49 1.84 12.98 -0.42
CA LEU A 49 0.42 13.21 -0.12
C LEU A 49 0.18 13.30 1.39
N ALA A 50 0.74 12.37 2.17
CA ALA A 50 0.63 12.38 3.63
C ALA A 50 1.15 13.68 4.24
N ARG A 51 2.36 14.09 3.87
CA ARG A 51 3.00 15.32 4.38
C ARG A 51 2.23 16.58 3.99
N LEU A 52 1.79 16.67 2.74
CA LEU A 52 1.02 17.82 2.26
C LEU A 52 -0.32 17.92 2.98
N ALA A 53 -1.03 16.81 3.16
CA ALA A 53 -2.30 16.79 3.89
C ALA A 53 -2.12 17.12 5.38
N ALA A 54 -1.12 16.52 6.04
CA ALA A 54 -0.82 16.78 7.45
C ALA A 54 -0.51 18.26 7.72
N LYS A 55 0.26 18.90 6.83
CA LYS A 55 0.57 20.33 6.92
C LYS A 55 -0.69 21.21 6.93
N GLN A 56 -1.70 20.86 6.15
CA GLN A 56 -2.94 21.65 6.08
C GLN A 56 -3.75 21.63 7.39
N ILE A 57 -3.51 20.66 8.27
CA ILE A 57 -4.25 20.47 9.51
C ILE A 57 -3.35 20.57 10.76
N GLU A 58 -2.15 21.13 10.62
CA GLU A 58 -1.14 21.17 11.70
C GLU A 58 -1.60 21.91 12.97
N ALA A 59 -2.55 22.84 12.83
CA ALA A 59 -3.13 23.59 13.95
C ALA A 59 -4.26 22.85 14.69
N VAL A 60 -4.74 21.71 14.16
CA VAL A 60 -5.79 20.92 14.80
C VAL A 60 -5.17 20.12 15.94
N ALA A 61 -5.55 20.39 17.18
CA ALA A 61 -4.93 19.77 18.36
C ALA A 61 -5.08 18.23 18.42
N LYS A 62 -6.15 17.68 17.84
CA LYS A 62 -6.45 16.23 17.78
C LYS A 62 -7.06 15.87 16.43
N PRO A 63 -6.26 15.82 15.35
CA PRO A 63 -6.78 15.53 14.02
C PRO A 63 -7.18 14.05 13.95
N VAL A 64 -8.32 13.78 13.31
CA VAL A 64 -8.76 12.42 12.98
C VAL A 64 -8.79 12.31 11.46
N VAL A 65 -7.99 11.40 10.92
CA VAL A 65 -7.78 11.26 9.47
C VAL A 65 -8.27 9.88 9.03
N LEU A 66 -9.12 9.86 7.99
CA LEU A 66 -9.54 8.64 7.34
C LEU A 66 -8.53 8.25 6.25
N ILE A 67 -7.99 7.03 6.34
CA ILE A 67 -7.17 6.44 5.28
C ILE A 67 -8.07 5.56 4.42
N GLY A 68 -8.37 6.00 3.19
CA GLY A 68 -9.30 5.32 2.29
C GLY A 68 -8.87 3.93 1.82
N GLY A 69 -7.58 3.61 1.94
CA GLY A 69 -7.05 2.27 1.70
C GLY A 69 -5.63 2.18 2.22
N LEU A 70 -5.33 1.12 2.99
CA LEU A 70 -4.00 0.95 3.57
C LEU A 70 -2.96 0.62 2.49
N GLY A 71 -3.29 -0.24 1.53
CA GLY A 71 -2.32 -0.72 0.54
C GLY A 71 -1.06 -1.26 1.22
N MET A 72 0.09 -0.62 0.96
CA MET A 72 1.37 -0.92 1.62
C MET A 72 1.64 -0.08 2.89
N GLY A 73 0.72 0.77 3.31
CA GLY A 73 0.78 1.56 4.55
C GLY A 73 1.65 2.82 4.47
N PHE A 74 2.12 3.22 3.29
CA PHE A 74 3.08 4.33 3.17
C PHE A 74 2.52 5.70 3.53
N THR A 75 1.26 5.97 3.18
CA THR A 75 0.60 7.22 3.57
C THR A 75 0.52 7.33 5.09
N LEU A 76 0.03 6.29 5.76
CA LEU A 76 -0.07 6.26 7.22
C LEU A 76 1.29 6.37 7.90
N ARG A 77 2.31 5.67 7.39
CA ARG A 77 3.68 5.73 7.93
C ARG A 77 4.32 7.12 7.84
N ALA A 78 3.92 7.93 6.85
CA ALA A 78 4.52 9.23 6.57
C ALA A 78 3.74 10.41 7.18
N ALA A 79 2.53 10.17 7.69
CA ALA A 79 1.64 11.15 8.31
C ALA A 79 1.99 11.39 9.78
#